data_AF-A0A1I7MSY8-F1
#
_entry.id   AF-A0A1I7MSY8-F1
#
_cell.length_a   1.000
_cell.length_b   1.000
_cell.length_c   1.000
_cell.angle_alpha   90.00
_cell.angle_beta   90.00
_cell.angle_gamma   90.00
#
_symmetry.space_group_name_H-M   'P 1'
#
loop_
_entity.id
_entity.type
_entity.pdbx_description
1 polymer ?
#
loop_
_entity_poly.entity_id
_entity_poly.type
_entity_poly.pdbx_seq_one_letter_code
_entity_poly.pdbx_strand_id
1 'polypeptide(L)' 'MTVFTKVDSWIFGANIPGKKPSVLFYLGGLGNYRNVLKDVAENDYRGFTLTPSEQPVSA' A
#
# COMPACT_ATOMS: atom_id res chain seq x y z
N MET A 1 -3.29 -13.53 10.98
CA MET A 1 -2.73 -14.44 9.95
C MET A 1 -3.92 -15.08 9.23
N THR A 2 -3.97 -15.06 7.90
CA THR A 2 -5.14 -15.49 7.10
C THR A 2 -4.86 -16.81 6.37
N VAL A 3 -5.89 -17.43 5.79
CA VAL A 3 -5.74 -18.66 4.99
C VAL A 3 -5.28 -18.41 3.55
N PHE A 4 -5.26 -17.15 3.09
CA PHE A 4 -4.91 -16.81 1.70
C PHE A 4 -3.52 -17.32 1.30
N THR A 5 -2.58 -17.41 2.24
CA THR A 5 -1.21 -17.89 1.98
C THR A 5 -1.10 -19.39 1.75
N LYS A 6 -2.19 -20.15 1.97
CA LYS A 6 -2.20 -21.61 1.85
C LYS A 6 -2.63 -22.11 0.47
N VAL A 7 -2.97 -21.21 -0.44
CA VAL A 7 -3.47 -21.54 -1.78
C VAL A 7 -2.53 -20.95 -2.81
N ASP A 8 -2.05 -21.80 -3.71
CA ASP A 8 -1.25 -21.38 -4.85
C ASP A 8 -2.15 -20.66 -5.87
N SER A 9 -2.16 -19.34 -5.75
CA SER A 9 -2.95 -18.42 -6.56
C SER A 9 -2.13 -17.19 -6.91
N TRP A 10 -2.68 -16.35 -7.76
CA TRP A 10 -2.07 -15.10 -8.20
C TRP A 10 -1.93 -14.06 -7.07
N ILE A 11 -2.70 -14.18 -5.97
CA ILE A 11 -2.70 -13.24 -4.83
C ILE A 11 -1.31 -13.07 -4.22
N PHE A 12 -0.49 -14.13 -4.20
CA PHE A 12 0.92 -14.08 -3.77
C PHE A 12 1.90 -14.33 -4.93
N GLY A 13 1.41 -14.33 -6.17
CA GLY A 13 2.23 -14.53 -7.36
C GLY A 13 2.72 -15.96 -7.59
N ALA A 14 2.08 -16.97 -6.98
CA ALA A 14 2.46 -18.38 -7.13
C ALA A 14 2.04 -19.01 -8.46
N ASN A 15 1.26 -18.29 -9.28
CA ASN A 15 0.70 -18.79 -10.54
C ASN A 15 1.67 -18.75 -11.74
N ILE A 16 2.85 -18.15 -11.61
CA ILE A 16 3.83 -18.01 -12.70
C ILE A 16 5.10 -18.81 -12.37
N PRO A 17 5.48 -19.83 -13.16
CA PRO A 17 6.74 -20.55 -12.97
C PRO A 17 7.95 -19.60 -12.99
N GLY A 18 8.85 -19.77 -12.04
CA GLY A 18 10.04 -18.93 -11.89
C GLY A 18 9.81 -17.58 -11.20
N LYS A 19 8.55 -17.15 -10.98
CA LYS A 19 8.26 -15.96 -10.17
C LYS A 19 8.35 -16.33 -8.69
N LYS A 20 9.13 -15.57 -7.91
CA LYS A 20 9.21 -15.73 -6.45
C LYS A 20 7.91 -15.21 -5.80
N PRO A 21 7.18 -16.03 -5.01
CA PRO A 21 5.99 -15.56 -4.32
C PRO A 21 6.31 -14.48 -3.27
N SER A 22 5.41 -13.51 -3.11
CA SER A 22 5.53 -12.43 -2.11
C SER A 22 4.16 -11.89 -1.72
N VAL A 23 4.09 -11.13 -0.62
CA VAL A 23 2.87 -10.41 -0.25
C VAL A 23 2.66 -9.27 -1.25
N LEU A 24 1.55 -9.32 -2.00
CA LEU A 24 1.22 -8.30 -3.01
C LEU A 24 0.13 -7.33 -2.55
N PHE A 25 -0.55 -7.63 -1.43
CA PHE A 25 -1.69 -6.87 -0.94
C PHE A 25 -1.56 -6.51 0.53
N TYR A 26 -2.06 -5.33 0.89
CA TYR A 26 -2.42 -5.03 2.27
C TYR A 26 -3.73 -5.74 2.62
N LEU A 27 -3.67 -6.79 3.44
CA LEU A 27 -4.82 -7.64 3.80
C LEU A 27 -5.58 -7.16 5.05
N GLY A 28 -5.54 -5.86 5.37
CA GLY A 28 -6.26 -5.28 6.51
C GLY A 28 -7.70 -4.85 6.21
N GLY A 29 -8.13 -4.90 4.95
CA GLY A 29 -9.47 -4.47 4.52
C GLY A 29 -9.61 -2.95 4.34
N LEU A 30 -10.70 -2.53 3.70
CA LEU A 30 -10.88 -1.15 3.24
C LEU A 30 -10.98 -0.13 4.39
N GLY A 31 -11.68 -0.47 5.48
CA GLY A 31 -11.82 0.45 6.62
C GLY A 31 -10.48 0.79 7.26
N ASN A 32 -9.67 -0.23 7.55
CA ASN A 32 -8.32 -0.03 8.10
C ASN A 32 -7.41 0.71 7.11
N TYR A 33 -7.50 0.37 5.82
CA TYR A 33 -6.73 1.08 4.79
C TYR A 33 -7.05 2.58 4.76
N ARG A 34 -8.34 2.94 4.78
CA ARG A 34 -8.77 4.36 4.86
C ARG A 34 -8.30 5.04 6.13
N ASN A 35 -8.34 4.34 7.26
CA ASN A 35 -7.85 4.89 8.54
C ASN A 35 -6.35 5.16 8.50
N VAL A 36 -5.54 4.26 7.92
CA VAL A 36 -4.09 4.48 7.75
C VAL A 36 -3.82 5.67 6.83
N LEU A 37 -4.55 5.80 5.72
CA LEU A 37 -4.40 6.96 4.83
C LEU A 37 -4.75 8.27 5.53
N LYS A 38 -5.86 8.28 6.27
CA LYS A 38 -6.29 9.44 7.06
C LYS A 38 -5.22 9.82 8.09
N ASP A 39 -4.73 8.85 8.85
CA ASP A 39 -3.68 9.04 9.85
C ASP A 39 -2.38 9.58 9.23
N VAL A 40 -1.95 9.08 8.06
CA VAL A 40 -0.78 9.64 7.35
C VAL A 40 -1.00 11.11 6.99
N ALA A 41 -2.17 11.46 6.45
CA ALA A 41 -2.49 12.84 6.06
C ALA A 41 -2.61 13.79 7.26
N GLU A 42 -3.21 13.34 8.37
CA GLU A 42 -3.38 14.12 9.60
C GLU A 42 -2.06 14.33 10.35
N ASN A 43 -1.07 13.48 10.13
CA ASN A 43 0.27 13.59 10.71
C ASN A 43 1.28 14.13 9.69
N ASP A 44 0.95 15.26 9.08
CA ASP A 44 1.82 16.01 8.17
C ASP A 44 2.47 15.15 7.06
N TYR A 45 1.69 14.23 6.49
CA TYR A 45 2.14 13.25 5.49
C TYR A 45 3.32 12.41 5.97
N ARG A 46 3.18 11.79 7.15
CA ARG A 46 4.20 10.93 7.76
C ARG A 46 4.82 9.96 6.75
N GLY A 47 6.14 9.97 6.68
CA GLY A 47 6.93 9.14 5.77
C GLY A 47 7.26 9.82 4.43
N PHE A 48 6.77 11.04 4.20
CA PHE A 48 7.12 11.87 3.06
C PHE A 48 7.99 13.06 3.48
N THR A 49 8.86 13.48 2.57
CA THR A 49 9.54 14.78 2.64
C THR A 49 8.85 15.70 1.64
N LEU A 50 8.24 16.78 2.11
CA LEU A 50 7.58 17.77 1.25
C LEU A 50 8.56 18.86 0.86
N THR A 51 8.82 19.00 -0.43
CA THR A 51 9.64 20.08 -0.99
C THR A 51 8.73 21.18 -1.56
N PRO A 52 8.98 22.47 -1.25
CA PRO A 52 8.23 23.58 -1.84
C PRO A 52 8.33 23.57 -3.37
N SER A 53 7.25 23.96 -4.06
CA SER A 53 7.30 24.17 -5.51
C SER A 53 8.04 25.47 -5.84
N GLU A 54 8.92 25.43 -6.84
CA GLU A 54 9.61 26.63 -7.34
C GLU A 54 8.68 27.55 -8.14
N GLN A 55 7.56 27.02 -8.64
CA GLN A 55 6.55 27.80 -9.33
C GLN A 55 5.44 28.23 -8.36
N PRO A 56 5.03 29.51 -8.37
CA PRO A 56 3.88 29.95 -7.59
C PRO A 56 2.61 29.26 -8.10
N VAL A 57 1.75 28.85 -7.17
CA VAL A 57 0.42 28.33 -7.52
C VAL A 57 -0.40 29.50 -8.05
N SER A 58 -0.71 29.50 -9.34
CA SER A 58 -1.67 30.45 -9.92
C SER A 58 -3.06 30.14 -9.37
N ALA A 59 -3.70 31.15 -8.78
CA ALA A 59 -5.07 31.10 -8.25
C ALA A 59 -6.13 31.11 -9.37
#